data_AF-A0A6N2ZLU5-F1
#
_entry.id   AF-A0A6N2ZLU5-F1
#
_cell.length_a   1.000
_cell.length_b   1.000
_cell.length_c   1.000
_cell.angle_alpha   90.00
_cell.angle_beta   90.00
_cell.angle_gamma   90.00
#
_symmetry.space_group_name_H-M   'P 1'
#
loop_
_entity.id
_entity.type
_entity.pdbx_description
1 polymer ?
#
loop_
_entity_poly.entity_id
_entity_poly.type
_entity_poly.pdbx_seq_one_letter_code
_entity_poly.pdbx_strand_id
1 'polypeptide(L)'
;MYKNTPYVLRALVLGTLLATTGLSFVSANTTTHAPAVASTKAEASTVGNTKAVTPKTDVSNVEATKVESPKFDAAKAATPMVVNTSIGTPQDIQKIRAHIFSDVPSDFWAANSISTVTKANLMKGYSDGTFRPNQPMTREEVAALFNNITDDGTAAFLSTKFKDITSDRWSALAIESVARKNIISGYGDNTYKPEKYMSRQEFAVVADNYIHYLGYTTEDPTALDSIAYGDQKFVAPWAQDAVRELAYLGFTNYAPGTLFNPEKYVTRAEAAEIAYRMTQTEQALAFHNTLFKQQVESKTATIIDKTLGYGNDFTKFRQDGALFWDGGKLHASLTDKKKADAVAHAISETQDPQLESALVVSQGKLNQAQLEDYQSDALDLYKAKEPKGNIISIRPNDDTSALIITADSVQKDTVKAFKKKFKNNVVVELPQPETVKADAAIQFPLPPRVNYYDTTNK
;
A
#
# COMPACT_ATOMS: atom_id res chain seq x y z
N MET A 1 16.04 -14.11 13.43
CA MET A 1 14.59 -13.83 13.35
C MET A 1 13.78 -14.92 12.61
N TYR A 2 14.32 -16.13 12.36
CA TYR A 2 13.58 -17.19 11.61
C TYR A 2 13.73 -18.63 12.16
N LYS A 3 14.22 -18.82 13.38
CA LYS A 3 14.19 -20.16 14.00
C LYS A 3 12.78 -20.42 14.56
N ASN A 4 11.95 -21.16 13.81
CA ASN A 4 10.66 -21.76 14.21
C ASN A 4 9.35 -21.05 13.79
N THR A 5 9.31 -20.31 12.70
CA THR A 5 8.03 -19.84 12.16
C THR A 5 7.42 -20.84 11.17
N PRO A 6 6.10 -21.14 11.24
CA PRO A 6 5.39 -22.03 10.30
C PRO A 6 5.17 -21.41 8.91
N TYR A 7 5.84 -20.30 8.59
CA TYR A 7 5.68 -19.59 7.33
C TYR A 7 6.41 -20.30 6.19
N VAL A 8 5.84 -20.21 4.99
CA VAL A 8 6.45 -20.66 3.73
C VAL A 8 7.83 -20.02 3.61
N LEU A 9 8.85 -20.81 3.23
CA LEU A 9 10.17 -20.29 2.94
C LEU A 9 10.07 -19.24 1.83
N ARG A 10 10.28 -17.97 2.19
CA ARG A 10 10.39 -16.86 1.24
C ARG A 10 11.86 -16.55 0.97
N ALA A 11 12.13 -15.89 -0.15
CA ALA A 11 13.47 -15.38 -0.38
C ALA A 11 13.85 -14.45 0.78
N LEU A 12 15.13 -14.40 1.13
CA LEU A 12 15.59 -13.40 2.07
C LEU A 12 15.35 -12.02 1.45
N VAL A 13 14.32 -11.32 1.94
CA VAL A 13 14.13 -9.89 1.72
C VAL A 13 15.13 -9.20 2.62
N LEU A 14 16.31 -9.01 2.07
CA LEU A 14 17.45 -8.45 2.78
C LEU A 14 17.28 -6.93 2.79
N GLY A 15 16.55 -6.47 3.79
CA GLY A 15 16.22 -5.05 3.92
C GLY A 15 17.48 -4.20 4.04
N THR A 16 17.44 -3.05 3.38
CA THR A 16 17.80 -1.81 4.07
C THR A 16 17.05 -1.79 5.39
N LEU A 17 17.75 -2.04 6.49
CA LEU A 17 17.22 -1.81 7.83
C LEU A 17 17.13 -0.30 8.04
N LEU A 18 16.23 0.38 7.34
CA LEU A 18 15.93 1.77 7.67
C LEU A 18 15.20 1.73 9.00
N ALA A 19 15.89 2.25 10.02
CA ALA A 19 15.39 2.43 11.35
C ALA A 19 13.92 2.85 11.33
N THR A 20 13.11 2.14 12.10
CA THR A 20 11.80 2.61 12.56
C THR A 20 11.99 3.92 13.31
N THR A 21 12.05 5.03 12.57
CA THR A 21 11.75 6.36 13.05
C THR A 21 10.61 6.84 12.20
N GLY A 22 9.46 7.03 12.84
CA GLY A 22 8.18 7.27 12.18
C GLY A 22 8.27 8.24 11.02
N LEU A 23 7.50 7.94 9.98
CA LEU A 23 6.96 8.96 9.08
C LEU A 23 6.34 10.03 9.97
N SER A 24 7.12 11.06 10.24
CA SER A 24 6.70 12.22 11.00
C SER A 24 5.69 12.91 10.10
N PHE A 25 4.42 12.80 10.45
CA PHE A 25 3.38 13.65 9.90
C PHE A 25 3.82 15.09 10.13
N VAL A 26 4.26 15.76 9.08
CA VAL A 26 4.38 17.22 9.08
C VAL A 26 2.95 17.74 9.09
N SER A 27 2.34 17.79 10.27
CA SER A 27 1.23 18.70 10.51
C SER A 27 1.79 20.11 10.44
N ALA A 28 1.40 20.86 9.42
CA ALA A 28 1.57 22.29 9.39
C ALA A 28 0.80 22.88 10.58
N ASN A 29 1.49 23.12 11.69
CA ASN A 29 0.95 23.88 12.82
C ASN A 29 0.89 25.35 12.39
N THR A 30 -0.30 25.81 12.00
CA THR A 30 -0.64 27.23 12.10
C THR A 30 -0.76 27.59 13.57
N THR A 31 0.17 28.43 14.01
CA THR A 31 0.15 29.11 15.30
C THR A 31 -1.06 30.02 15.43
N THR A 32 -1.91 29.77 16.43
CA THR A 32 -2.79 30.78 17.01
C THR A 32 -2.72 30.70 18.54
N HIS A 33 -2.13 31.74 19.14
CA HIS A 33 -2.38 32.25 20.48
C HIS A 33 -3.91 32.39 20.71
N ALA A 34 -4.55 32.22 21.89
CA ALA A 34 -4.24 32.37 23.32
C ALA A 34 -5.43 31.79 24.14
N PRO A 35 -5.62 32.01 25.46
CA PRO A 35 -4.71 32.01 26.62
C PRO A 35 -5.10 30.94 27.67
N ALA A 36 -4.26 30.86 28.71
CA ALA A 36 -4.36 29.95 29.86
C ALA A 36 -5.59 30.14 30.76
N VAL A 37 -6.14 29.03 31.26
CA VAL A 37 -6.78 28.92 32.59
C VAL A 37 -6.43 27.57 33.21
N ALA A 38 -6.19 27.61 34.52
CA ALA A 38 -5.52 26.63 35.36
C ALA A 38 -6.29 25.32 35.63
N SER A 39 -5.50 24.33 36.02
CA SER A 39 -5.85 22.99 36.49
C SER A 39 -6.71 22.97 37.76
N THR A 40 -7.59 21.97 37.87
CA THR A 40 -7.82 21.25 39.13
C THR A 40 -8.21 19.79 38.87
N LYS A 41 -7.75 18.94 39.79
CA LYS A 41 -7.79 17.48 39.88
C LYS A 41 -8.96 17.05 40.78
N ALA A 42 -9.68 15.99 40.42
CA ALA A 42 -10.36 15.04 41.32
C ALA A 42 -10.90 13.88 40.45
N GLU A 43 -10.36 12.66 40.55
CA GLU A 43 -10.74 11.55 41.45
C GLU A 43 -12.16 10.99 41.25
N ALA A 44 -12.19 9.66 41.07
CA ALA A 44 -13.33 8.83 40.72
C ALA A 44 -14.27 8.58 41.92
N SER A 45 -15.53 8.21 41.63
CA SER A 45 -16.22 7.03 42.21
C SER A 45 -17.68 6.87 41.74
N THR A 46 -17.94 5.71 41.12
CA THR A 46 -19.07 4.76 41.32
C THR A 46 -20.55 5.19 41.39
N VAL A 47 -21.32 4.51 40.52
CA VAL A 47 -22.59 3.77 40.73
C VAL A 47 -23.90 4.56 40.95
N GLY A 48 -24.91 4.23 40.13
CA GLY A 48 -26.32 4.44 40.48
C GLY A 48 -27.29 4.42 39.30
N ASN A 49 -27.85 3.24 39.00
CA ASN A 49 -29.04 3.05 38.15
C ASN A 49 -30.20 3.99 38.52
N THR A 50 -30.99 4.46 37.54
CA THR A 50 -32.42 4.06 37.37
C THR A 50 -33.14 4.71 36.18
N LYS A 51 -33.79 3.82 35.41
CA LYS A 51 -35.12 3.87 34.76
C LYS A 51 -35.58 5.08 33.94
N ALA A 52 -35.94 4.72 32.71
CA ALA A 52 -36.88 5.36 31.81
C ALA A 52 -38.27 5.63 32.41
N VAL A 53 -38.85 6.79 32.06
CA VAL A 53 -40.30 7.02 31.88
C VAL A 53 -40.49 8.13 30.82
N THR A 54 -41.10 7.78 29.69
CA THR A 54 -41.96 8.68 28.88
C THR A 54 -43.40 8.56 29.43
N PRO A 55 -44.24 9.61 29.42
CA PRO A 55 -45.14 9.77 28.27
C PRO A 55 -45.58 11.22 27.89
N LYS A 56 -45.74 11.39 26.57
CA LYS A 56 -46.82 12.03 25.78
C LYS A 56 -47.36 13.45 26.09
N THR A 57 -47.33 14.23 24.99
CA THR A 57 -48.34 15.14 24.40
C THR A 57 -48.75 16.41 25.16
N ASP A 58 -48.46 17.58 24.56
CA ASP A 58 -49.55 18.43 24.04
C ASP A 58 -49.05 19.37 22.92
N VAL A 59 -49.98 19.73 22.03
CA VAL A 59 -49.82 20.58 20.85
C VAL A 59 -50.36 21.96 21.18
N SER A 60 -49.65 23.05 20.82
CA SER A 60 -50.24 24.27 20.20
C SER A 60 -49.23 25.43 20.06
N ASN A 61 -48.90 25.69 18.80
CA ASN A 61 -49.05 26.97 18.08
C ASN A 61 -48.18 28.22 18.41
N VAL A 62 -47.99 29.02 17.34
CA VAL A 62 -47.48 30.42 17.26
C VAL A 62 -45.93 30.50 17.23
N GLU A 63 -45.22 31.17 16.31
CA GLU A 63 -45.51 32.25 15.37
C GLU A 63 -44.44 32.27 14.25
N ALA A 64 -44.81 32.75 13.06
CA ALA A 64 -43.86 33.10 12.02
C ALA A 64 -43.11 34.39 12.38
N THR A 65 -41.77 34.37 12.36
CA THR A 65 -40.99 35.61 12.27
C THR A 65 -39.85 35.45 11.27
N LYS A 66 -39.97 36.22 10.19
CA LYS A 66 -38.97 36.50 9.15
C LYS A 66 -38.02 37.57 9.68
N VAL A 67 -36.72 37.28 9.86
CA VAL A 67 -35.68 38.34 9.93
C VAL A 67 -34.30 37.85 9.43
N GLU A 68 -33.88 38.53 8.36
CA GLU A 68 -32.54 39.00 7.94
C GLU A 68 -31.29 38.11 7.83
N SER A 69 -30.75 38.14 6.61
CA SER A 69 -29.33 38.05 6.28
C SER A 69 -28.56 39.28 6.81
N PRO A 70 -27.40 39.12 7.47
CA PRO A 70 -26.48 40.23 7.68
C PRO A 70 -25.56 40.41 6.47
N LYS A 71 -25.50 41.66 6.03
CA LYS A 71 -24.63 42.21 4.98
C LYS A 71 -23.16 42.20 5.42
N PHE A 72 -22.28 42.07 4.42
CA PHE A 72 -20.84 42.31 4.53
C PHE A 72 -20.55 43.79 4.80
N ASP A 73 -19.75 44.07 5.83
CA ASP A 73 -19.03 45.34 5.97
C ASP A 73 -17.56 45.13 5.59
N ALA A 74 -17.18 45.77 4.49
CA ALA A 74 -15.79 45.92 4.06
C ALA A 74 -15.22 47.21 4.68
N ALA A 75 -14.10 47.11 5.40
CA ALA A 75 -12.95 48.02 5.31
C ALA A 75 -12.00 47.83 6.50
N LYS A 76 -10.87 47.17 6.27
CA LYS A 76 -9.60 47.62 6.86
C LYS A 76 -8.46 47.30 5.90
N ALA A 77 -7.79 48.35 5.46
CA ALA A 77 -6.76 48.35 4.44
C ALA A 77 -5.57 47.47 4.80
N ALA A 78 -5.20 46.58 3.88
CA ALA A 78 -3.86 46.03 3.75
C ALA A 78 -3.27 46.59 2.44
N THR A 79 -1.99 46.94 2.51
CA THR A 79 -1.17 47.61 1.48
C THR A 79 -1.13 46.85 0.14
N PRO A 80 -0.99 47.55 -1.00
CA PRO A 80 -0.99 46.92 -2.32
C PRO A 80 0.34 46.19 -2.55
N MET A 81 0.30 44.86 -2.63
CA MET A 81 1.39 44.10 -3.24
C MET A 81 1.28 44.23 -4.75
N VAL A 82 2.36 44.75 -5.33
CA VAL A 82 2.55 45.00 -6.76
C VAL A 82 2.22 43.74 -7.57
N VAL A 83 1.25 43.90 -8.47
CA VAL A 83 0.88 42.93 -9.49
C VAL A 83 1.98 42.91 -10.55
N ASN A 84 2.87 41.93 -10.51
CA ASN A 84 3.69 41.60 -11.67
C ASN A 84 2.83 40.87 -12.69
N THR A 85 2.21 41.65 -13.57
CA THR A 85 1.42 41.19 -14.72
C THR A 85 2.39 40.75 -15.81
N SER A 86 2.78 39.48 -15.79
CA SER A 86 3.18 38.76 -17.00
C SER A 86 2.10 37.72 -17.23
N ILE A 87 1.03 38.12 -17.92
CA ILE A 87 0.00 37.19 -18.38
C ILE A 87 0.71 36.28 -19.39
N GLY A 88 0.88 35.03 -18.98
CA GLY A 88 1.43 33.98 -19.82
C GLY A 88 0.64 33.81 -21.12
N THR A 89 1.27 33.19 -22.07
CA THR A 89 0.74 32.84 -23.39
C THR A 89 -0.64 32.15 -23.31
N PRO A 90 -1.41 32.05 -24.40
CA PRO A 90 -2.63 31.23 -24.44
C PRO A 90 -2.42 29.78 -23.96
N GLN A 91 -1.18 29.28 -23.99
CA GLN A 91 -0.80 27.97 -23.45
C GLN A 91 -0.72 27.95 -21.91
N ASP A 92 -0.38 29.06 -21.26
CA ASP A 92 -0.39 29.20 -19.79
C ASP A 92 -1.83 29.24 -19.24
N ILE A 93 -2.74 29.83 -20.01
CA ILE A 93 -4.19 29.78 -19.76
C ILE A 93 -4.74 28.34 -19.97
N GLN A 94 -4.14 27.55 -20.87
CA GLN A 94 -4.46 26.12 -21.02
C GLN A 94 -3.87 25.24 -19.91
N LYS A 95 -2.71 25.60 -19.34
CA LYS A 95 -2.12 24.88 -18.18
C LYS A 95 -2.95 25.02 -16.89
N ILE A 96 -3.74 26.09 -16.77
CA ILE A 96 -4.74 26.29 -15.71
C ILE A 96 -6.03 25.48 -15.98
N ARG A 97 -6.24 24.94 -17.19
CA ARG A 97 -7.39 24.05 -17.55
C ARG A 97 -7.17 22.58 -17.18
N ALA A 98 -6.54 22.31 -16.03
CA ALA A 98 -6.74 21.04 -15.33
C ALA A 98 -7.80 21.18 -14.22
N HIS A 99 -8.81 22.05 -14.43
CA HIS A 99 -10.10 21.96 -13.75
C HIS A 99 -11.03 21.18 -14.69
N ILE A 100 -11.04 19.85 -14.59
CA ILE A 100 -11.93 19.02 -15.44
C ILE A 100 -13.40 19.29 -15.06
N PHE A 101 -13.64 19.70 -13.81
CA PHE A 101 -14.98 19.83 -13.25
C PHE A 101 -15.19 21.19 -12.59
N SER A 102 -16.39 21.76 -12.75
CA SER A 102 -16.72 23.11 -12.25
C SER A 102 -16.85 23.21 -10.73
N ASP A 103 -17.04 22.09 -10.05
CA ASP A 103 -17.24 21.97 -8.59
C ASP A 103 -16.01 21.42 -7.86
N VAL A 104 -14.85 21.38 -8.53
CA VAL A 104 -13.57 20.99 -7.93
C VAL A 104 -12.57 22.15 -8.10
N PRO A 105 -12.50 23.07 -7.13
CA PRO A 105 -11.48 24.12 -7.12
C PRO A 105 -10.05 23.56 -7.16
N SER A 106 -9.08 24.31 -7.69
CA SER A 106 -7.67 23.86 -7.77
C SER A 106 -7.03 23.58 -6.41
N ASP A 107 -7.49 24.26 -5.36
CA ASP A 107 -7.03 24.10 -3.99
C ASP A 107 -7.84 23.05 -3.21
N PHE A 108 -8.81 22.38 -3.85
CA PHE A 108 -9.50 21.25 -3.25
C PHE A 108 -8.52 20.13 -2.97
N TRP A 109 -8.56 19.58 -1.76
CA TRP A 109 -7.57 18.60 -1.27
C TRP A 109 -7.39 17.38 -2.18
N ALA A 110 -8.46 16.95 -2.89
CA ALA A 110 -8.42 15.82 -3.81
C ALA A 110 -8.32 16.23 -5.30
N ALA A 111 -8.08 17.50 -5.61
CA ALA A 111 -8.12 18.00 -7.00
C ALA A 111 -7.17 17.23 -7.92
N ASN A 112 -5.93 16.99 -7.46
CA ASN A 112 -4.95 16.21 -8.22
C ASN A 112 -5.40 14.76 -8.45
N SER A 113 -5.91 14.12 -7.40
CA SER A 113 -6.32 12.72 -7.44
C SER A 113 -7.52 12.53 -8.36
N ILE A 114 -8.55 13.37 -8.22
CA ILE A 114 -9.73 13.42 -9.10
C ILE A 114 -9.29 13.60 -10.56
N SER A 115 -8.44 14.60 -10.82
CA SER A 115 -7.96 14.87 -12.18
C SER A 115 -7.20 13.68 -12.78
N THR A 116 -6.36 13.03 -11.99
CA THR A 116 -5.53 11.90 -12.44
C THR A 116 -6.37 10.65 -12.70
N VAL A 117 -7.26 10.26 -11.77
CA VAL A 117 -8.10 9.06 -11.97
C VAL A 117 -9.12 9.25 -13.09
N THR A 118 -9.55 10.49 -13.35
CA THR A 118 -10.41 10.79 -14.49
C THR A 118 -9.66 10.68 -15.82
N LYS A 119 -8.44 11.20 -15.91
CA LYS A 119 -7.61 11.03 -17.11
C LYS A 119 -7.23 9.57 -17.37
N ALA A 120 -7.07 8.78 -16.31
CA ALA A 120 -6.88 7.33 -16.40
C ALA A 120 -8.19 6.56 -16.70
N ASN A 121 -9.31 7.23 -16.93
CA ASN A 121 -10.64 6.64 -17.17
C ASN A 121 -11.17 5.74 -16.04
N LEU A 122 -10.62 5.86 -14.83
CA LEU A 122 -11.08 5.08 -13.67
C LEU A 122 -12.39 5.63 -13.10
N MET A 123 -12.53 6.96 -13.07
CA MET A 123 -13.75 7.66 -12.64
C MET A 123 -14.14 8.75 -13.62
N LYS A 124 -15.43 8.97 -13.81
CA LYS A 124 -15.97 10.02 -14.69
C LYS A 124 -16.82 10.99 -13.87
N GLY A 125 -16.84 12.26 -14.27
CA GLY A 125 -17.85 13.21 -13.77
C GLY A 125 -19.16 13.08 -14.52
N TYR A 126 -20.07 13.98 -14.22
CA TYR A 126 -21.42 14.02 -14.77
C TYR A 126 -21.47 14.90 -16.02
N SER A 127 -22.53 14.72 -16.82
CA SER A 127 -22.75 15.46 -18.07
C SER A 127 -22.94 16.97 -17.87
N ASP A 128 -23.26 17.39 -16.66
CA ASP A 128 -23.38 18.79 -16.25
C ASP A 128 -22.02 19.47 -15.97
N GLY A 129 -20.91 18.76 -16.14
CA GLY A 129 -19.57 19.27 -15.89
C GLY A 129 -19.11 19.20 -14.43
N THR A 130 -19.87 18.53 -13.55
CA THR A 130 -19.52 18.35 -12.13
C THR A 130 -18.87 16.99 -11.84
N PHE A 131 -18.08 16.90 -10.78
CA PHE A 131 -17.57 15.64 -10.23
C PHE A 131 -18.38 15.15 -9.03
N ARG A 132 -18.97 16.08 -8.27
CA ARG A 132 -19.70 15.88 -7.02
C ARG A 132 -18.83 15.24 -5.93
N PRO A 133 -17.71 15.89 -5.54
CA PRO A 133 -16.68 15.27 -4.70
C PRO A 133 -17.19 14.81 -3.32
N ASN A 134 -18.16 15.51 -2.75
CA ASN A 134 -18.72 15.19 -1.43
C ASN A 134 -19.90 14.21 -1.47
N GLN A 135 -20.33 13.77 -2.66
CA GLN A 135 -21.45 12.85 -2.79
C GLN A 135 -21.03 11.44 -2.33
N PRO A 136 -21.83 10.76 -1.49
CA PRO A 136 -21.63 9.35 -1.17
C PRO A 136 -21.69 8.45 -2.42
N MET A 137 -20.85 7.42 -2.48
CA MET A 137 -20.87 6.46 -3.59
C MET A 137 -21.79 5.29 -3.31
N THR A 138 -22.55 4.91 -4.35
CA THR A 138 -23.33 3.68 -4.39
C THR A 138 -22.45 2.47 -4.65
N ARG A 139 -22.92 1.27 -4.29
CA ARG A 139 -22.22 0.00 -4.54
C ARG A 139 -21.98 -0.27 -6.02
N GLU A 140 -22.86 0.18 -6.91
CA GLU A 140 -22.68 0.04 -8.35
C GLU A 140 -21.64 1.01 -8.93
N GLU A 141 -21.51 2.21 -8.38
CA GLU A 141 -20.43 3.13 -8.75
C GLU A 141 -19.07 2.62 -8.28
N VAL A 142 -19.00 2.00 -7.09
CA VAL A 142 -17.76 1.36 -6.62
C VAL A 142 -17.42 0.14 -7.48
N ALA A 143 -18.41 -0.66 -7.90
CA ALA A 143 -18.18 -1.75 -8.85
C ALA A 143 -17.63 -1.25 -10.19
N ALA A 144 -18.17 -0.15 -10.72
CA ALA A 144 -17.66 0.46 -11.94
C ALA A 144 -16.20 0.92 -11.80
N LEU A 145 -15.84 1.54 -10.67
CA LEU A 145 -14.46 1.93 -10.37
C LEU A 145 -13.51 0.72 -10.38
N PHE A 146 -13.80 -0.31 -9.59
CA PHE A 146 -12.93 -1.50 -9.53
C PHE A 146 -12.94 -2.34 -10.81
N ASN A 147 -14.04 -2.31 -11.56
CA ASN A 147 -14.05 -2.87 -12.91
C ASN A 147 -13.06 -2.12 -13.80
N ASN A 148 -13.08 -0.79 -13.82
CA ASN A 148 -12.14 0.00 -14.63
C ASN A 148 -10.67 -0.19 -14.21
N ILE A 149 -10.42 -0.40 -12.91
CA ILE A 149 -9.07 -0.72 -12.40
C ILE A 149 -8.60 -2.09 -12.90
N THR A 150 -9.51 -3.06 -13.02
CA THR A 150 -9.18 -4.46 -13.34
C THR A 150 -9.54 -4.86 -14.77
N ASP A 151 -9.95 -3.92 -15.61
CA ASP A 151 -10.45 -4.22 -16.95
C ASP A 151 -9.28 -4.62 -17.84
N ASP A 152 -9.29 -5.89 -18.25
CA ASP A 152 -8.36 -6.47 -19.22
C ASP A 152 -8.97 -6.52 -20.64
N GLY A 153 -10.17 -5.94 -20.83
CA GLY A 153 -10.89 -5.92 -22.09
C GLY A 153 -11.59 -7.24 -22.44
N THR A 154 -11.64 -8.21 -21.52
CA THR A 154 -12.17 -9.57 -21.80
C THR A 154 -13.58 -9.83 -21.26
N ALA A 155 -14.17 -8.85 -20.56
CA ALA A 155 -15.44 -9.04 -19.88
C ALA A 155 -16.62 -9.19 -20.86
N ALA A 156 -17.24 -10.38 -20.86
CA ALA A 156 -18.52 -10.64 -21.51
C ALA A 156 -19.62 -10.88 -20.47
N PHE A 157 -20.80 -10.27 -20.67
CA PHE A 157 -21.99 -10.58 -19.88
C PHE A 157 -22.49 -11.98 -20.24
N LEU A 158 -22.18 -12.97 -19.41
CA LEU A 158 -22.63 -14.36 -19.65
C LEU A 158 -23.96 -14.63 -18.93
N SER A 159 -24.07 -14.20 -17.67
CA SER A 159 -25.25 -14.36 -16.80
C SER A 159 -24.97 -13.69 -15.45
N THR A 160 -26.03 -13.29 -14.74
CA THR A 160 -26.00 -12.73 -13.38
C THR A 160 -26.54 -13.73 -12.36
N LYS A 161 -25.92 -13.75 -11.17
CA LYS A 161 -26.41 -14.51 -10.00
C LYS A 161 -27.32 -13.68 -9.09
N PHE A 162 -27.42 -12.37 -9.34
CA PHE A 162 -28.15 -11.42 -8.51
C PHE A 162 -29.54 -11.16 -9.06
N LYS A 163 -30.57 -11.33 -8.22
CA LYS A 163 -31.98 -11.18 -8.59
C LYS A 163 -32.40 -9.74 -8.88
N ASP A 164 -31.65 -8.78 -8.37
CA ASP A 164 -31.90 -7.33 -8.49
C ASP A 164 -31.02 -6.65 -9.54
N ILE A 165 -30.30 -7.43 -10.36
CA ILE A 165 -29.49 -6.94 -11.48
C ILE A 165 -30.11 -7.38 -12.79
N THR A 166 -30.61 -6.42 -13.57
CA THR A 166 -31.11 -6.63 -14.93
C THR A 166 -30.00 -6.35 -15.94
N SER A 167 -30.05 -6.99 -17.12
CA SER A 167 -29.01 -6.87 -18.15
C SER A 167 -28.90 -5.47 -18.78
N ASP A 168 -29.97 -4.68 -18.71
CA ASP A 168 -30.03 -3.30 -19.22
C ASP A 168 -29.52 -2.25 -18.23
N ARG A 169 -29.21 -2.64 -16.98
CA ARG A 169 -28.58 -1.74 -16.00
C ARG A 169 -27.17 -1.37 -16.46
N TRP A 170 -26.87 -0.08 -16.45
CA TRP A 170 -25.57 0.46 -16.89
C TRP A 170 -24.35 -0.18 -16.19
N SER A 171 -24.53 -0.59 -14.93
CA SER A 171 -23.51 -1.20 -14.08
C SER A 171 -23.52 -2.73 -14.10
N ALA A 172 -24.43 -3.38 -14.83
CA ALA A 172 -24.59 -4.84 -14.81
C ALA A 172 -23.29 -5.58 -15.15
N LEU A 173 -22.60 -5.15 -16.21
CA LEU A 173 -21.30 -5.70 -16.61
C LEU A 173 -20.23 -5.52 -15.54
N ALA A 174 -20.14 -4.32 -14.97
CA ALA A 174 -19.14 -4.01 -13.96
C ALA A 174 -19.36 -4.83 -12.68
N ILE A 175 -20.61 -4.93 -12.23
CA ILE A 175 -21.02 -5.72 -11.06
C ILE A 175 -20.66 -7.19 -11.27
N GLU A 176 -20.99 -7.76 -12.42
CA GLU A 176 -20.66 -9.17 -12.72
C GLU A 176 -19.15 -9.42 -12.78
N SER A 177 -18.41 -8.50 -13.40
CA SER A 177 -16.95 -8.59 -13.50
C SER A 177 -16.28 -8.63 -12.12
N VAL A 178 -16.57 -7.64 -11.27
CA VAL A 178 -15.94 -7.59 -9.93
C VAL A 178 -16.44 -8.70 -9.00
N ALA A 179 -17.67 -9.18 -9.17
CA ALA A 179 -18.19 -10.32 -8.42
C ALA A 179 -17.50 -11.63 -8.81
N ARG A 180 -17.25 -11.87 -10.10
CA ARG A 180 -16.49 -13.05 -10.57
C ARG A 180 -15.04 -13.06 -10.09
N LYS A 181 -14.44 -11.87 -9.96
CA LYS A 181 -13.10 -11.68 -9.41
C LYS A 181 -13.06 -11.74 -7.87
N ASN A 182 -14.20 -11.95 -7.21
CA ASN A 182 -14.36 -11.92 -5.75
C ASN A 182 -13.90 -10.59 -5.10
N ILE A 183 -13.93 -9.48 -5.85
CA ILE A 183 -13.58 -8.16 -5.34
C ILE A 183 -14.76 -7.55 -4.56
N ILE A 184 -15.97 -7.68 -5.11
CA ILE A 184 -17.21 -7.26 -4.44
C ILE A 184 -18.23 -8.39 -4.48
N SER A 185 -18.67 -8.84 -3.31
CA SER A 185 -19.73 -9.83 -3.16
C SER A 185 -21.11 -9.19 -3.03
N GLY A 186 -22.15 -9.94 -3.42
CA GLY A 186 -23.53 -9.63 -3.05
C GLY A 186 -23.88 -10.11 -1.64
N TYR A 187 -25.17 -10.07 -1.33
CA TYR A 187 -25.73 -10.48 -0.04
C TYR A 187 -26.22 -11.93 -0.08
N GLY A 188 -26.39 -12.55 1.10
CA GLY A 188 -26.82 -13.95 1.24
C GLY A 188 -28.26 -14.24 0.76
N ASP A 189 -29.01 -13.22 0.34
CA ASP A 189 -30.36 -13.31 -0.23
C ASP A 189 -30.38 -13.34 -1.77
N ASN A 190 -29.20 -13.49 -2.40
CA ASN A 190 -28.95 -13.41 -3.84
C ASN A 190 -29.28 -12.01 -4.42
N THR A 191 -29.07 -10.94 -3.65
CA THR A 191 -29.15 -9.55 -4.13
C THR A 191 -27.79 -8.86 -4.09
N TYR A 192 -27.59 -7.84 -4.93
CA TYR A 192 -26.39 -7.00 -4.93
C TYR A 192 -26.59 -5.65 -4.24
N LYS A 193 -27.82 -5.11 -4.27
CA LYS A 193 -28.24 -3.79 -3.77
C LYS A 193 -27.43 -2.65 -4.40
N PRO A 194 -27.49 -2.48 -5.74
CA PRO A 194 -26.61 -1.58 -6.48
C PRO A 194 -26.64 -0.12 -5.99
N GLU A 195 -27.82 0.39 -5.68
CA GLU A 195 -28.06 1.79 -5.30
C GLU A 195 -27.78 2.08 -3.81
N LYS A 196 -27.45 1.07 -3.01
CA LYS A 196 -27.10 1.26 -1.59
C LYS A 196 -25.75 1.98 -1.49
N TYR A 197 -25.66 3.01 -0.65
CA TYR A 197 -24.39 3.66 -0.33
C TYR A 197 -23.43 2.73 0.42
N MET A 198 -22.14 2.87 0.12
CA MET A 198 -21.07 2.08 0.73
C MET A 198 -20.40 2.85 1.87
N SER A 199 -20.24 2.21 3.03
CA SER A 199 -19.46 2.72 4.16
C SER A 199 -17.95 2.68 3.87
N ARG A 200 -17.16 3.49 4.58
CA ARG A 200 -15.70 3.52 4.43
C ARG A 200 -15.04 2.18 4.73
N GLN A 201 -15.55 1.43 5.72
CA GLN A 201 -15.05 0.08 6.01
C GLN A 201 -15.44 -0.96 4.93
N GLU A 202 -16.63 -0.85 4.33
CA GLU A 202 -17.00 -1.71 3.19
C GLU A 202 -16.10 -1.40 1.98
N PHE A 203 -15.80 -0.12 1.71
CA PHE A 203 -14.89 0.27 0.62
C PHE A 203 -13.46 -0.23 0.86
N ALA A 204 -12.98 -0.17 2.11
CA ALA A 204 -11.67 -0.72 2.48
C ALA A 204 -11.59 -2.22 2.17
N VAL A 205 -12.62 -3.00 2.55
CA VAL A 205 -12.67 -4.44 2.23
C VAL A 205 -12.67 -4.69 0.73
N VAL A 206 -13.35 -3.86 -0.06
CA VAL A 206 -13.32 -3.98 -1.53
C VAL A 206 -11.93 -3.72 -2.10
N ALA A 207 -11.25 -2.67 -1.64
CA ALA A 207 -9.89 -2.34 -2.06
C ALA A 207 -8.87 -3.41 -1.64
N ASP A 208 -9.07 -4.00 -0.47
CA ASP A 208 -8.28 -5.09 0.08
C ASP A 208 -8.48 -6.41 -0.70
N ASN A 209 -9.73 -6.76 -1.00
CA ASN A 209 -10.03 -7.90 -1.87
C ASN A 209 -9.39 -7.75 -3.26
N TYR A 210 -9.29 -6.52 -3.78
CA TYR A 210 -8.61 -6.26 -5.05
C TYR A 210 -7.12 -6.56 -4.99
N ILE A 211 -6.40 -6.13 -3.94
CA ILE A 211 -4.96 -6.43 -3.84
C ILE A 211 -4.73 -7.94 -3.65
N HIS A 212 -5.61 -8.63 -2.92
CA HIS A 212 -5.55 -10.09 -2.79
C HIS A 212 -5.94 -10.82 -4.08
N TYR A 213 -6.87 -10.28 -4.87
CA TYR A 213 -7.19 -10.79 -6.21
C TYR A 213 -5.95 -10.76 -7.13
N LEU A 214 -5.10 -9.73 -7.01
CA LEU A 214 -3.82 -9.68 -7.72
C LEU A 214 -2.80 -10.70 -7.23
N GLY A 215 -3.06 -11.34 -6.08
CA GLY A 215 -2.17 -12.32 -5.43
C GLY A 215 -1.27 -11.74 -4.35
N TYR A 216 -1.50 -10.49 -3.91
CA TYR A 216 -0.72 -9.89 -2.84
C TYR A 216 -0.99 -10.60 -1.50
N THR A 217 0.08 -10.75 -0.72
CA THR A 217 0.03 -11.28 0.64
C THR A 217 0.87 -10.41 1.56
N THR A 218 0.36 -10.06 2.73
CA THR A 218 1.16 -9.39 3.76
C THR A 218 2.17 -10.38 4.35
N GLU A 219 3.46 -10.05 4.23
CA GLU A 219 4.57 -10.94 4.63
C GLU A 219 4.65 -11.16 6.14
N ASP A 220 4.46 -10.09 6.90
CA ASP A 220 4.39 -10.12 8.37
C ASP A 220 3.04 -9.55 8.81
N PRO A 221 2.05 -10.42 9.11
CA PRO A 221 0.75 -9.98 9.60
C PRO A 221 0.84 -9.17 10.90
N THR A 222 1.88 -9.38 11.72
CA THR A 222 2.05 -8.64 12.98
C THR A 222 2.46 -7.18 12.75
N ALA A 223 2.97 -6.84 11.56
CA ALA A 223 3.21 -5.45 11.18
C ALA A 223 1.93 -4.61 11.25
N LEU A 224 0.77 -5.23 10.97
CA LEU A 224 -0.54 -4.57 11.04
C LEU A 224 -0.93 -4.21 12.47
N ASP A 225 -0.45 -4.92 13.49
CA ASP A 225 -0.80 -4.66 14.90
C ASP A 225 -0.34 -3.28 15.38
N SER A 226 0.71 -2.74 14.75
CA SER A 226 1.22 -1.39 15.01
C SER A 226 0.38 -0.28 14.36
N ILE A 227 -0.53 -0.65 13.45
CA ILE A 227 -1.37 0.27 12.69
C ILE A 227 -2.76 0.31 13.34
N ALA A 228 -3.09 1.46 13.94
CA ALA A 228 -4.39 1.67 14.57
C ALA A 228 -4.90 3.09 14.36
N TYR A 229 -6.20 3.19 14.08
CA TYR A 229 -6.95 4.45 14.15
C TYR A 229 -7.48 4.69 15.57
N GLY A 230 -7.75 5.95 15.92
CA GLY A 230 -8.32 6.32 17.23
C GLY A 230 -9.70 5.68 17.50
N ASP A 231 -10.39 5.30 16.44
CA ASP A 231 -11.68 4.62 16.42
C ASP A 231 -11.59 3.18 15.88
N GLN A 232 -10.39 2.56 15.89
CA GLN A 232 -10.18 1.19 15.39
C GLN A 232 -11.16 0.17 15.99
N LYS A 233 -11.50 0.31 17.27
CA LYS A 233 -12.46 -0.56 17.97
C LYS A 233 -13.89 -0.52 17.42
N PHE A 234 -14.21 0.50 16.64
CA PHE A 234 -15.52 0.66 15.98
C PHE A 234 -15.52 0.15 14.54
N VAL A 235 -14.35 -0.21 13.98
CA VAL A 235 -14.29 -0.95 12.72
C VAL A 235 -14.87 -2.34 12.96
N ALA A 236 -15.76 -2.79 12.09
CA ALA A 236 -16.37 -4.11 12.25
C ALA A 236 -15.30 -5.22 12.19
N PRO A 237 -15.42 -6.32 12.96
CA PRO A 237 -14.39 -7.36 13.01
C PRO A 237 -13.94 -7.88 11.64
N TRP A 238 -14.86 -7.99 10.68
CA TRP A 238 -14.60 -8.46 9.31
C TRP A 238 -13.85 -7.44 8.42
N ALA A 239 -13.71 -6.18 8.86
CA ALA A 239 -13.02 -5.12 8.13
C ALA A 239 -11.70 -4.68 8.78
N GLN A 240 -11.36 -5.25 9.94
CA GLN A 240 -10.21 -4.82 10.75
C GLN A 240 -8.90 -4.91 9.95
N ASP A 241 -8.65 -6.07 9.34
CA ASP A 241 -7.39 -6.34 8.64
C ASP A 241 -7.30 -5.51 7.36
N ALA A 242 -8.35 -5.50 6.54
CA ALA A 242 -8.44 -4.65 5.34
C ALA A 242 -8.14 -3.17 5.62
N VAL A 243 -8.71 -2.61 6.70
CA VAL A 243 -8.47 -1.22 7.07
C VAL A 243 -7.01 -0.97 7.46
N ARG A 244 -6.36 -1.92 8.14
CA ARG A 244 -4.95 -1.83 8.53
C ARG A 244 -4.00 -2.08 7.37
N GLU A 245 -4.30 -3.04 6.50
CA GLU A 245 -3.48 -3.42 5.36
C GLU A 245 -3.41 -2.29 4.33
N LEU A 246 -4.55 -1.65 4.02
CA LEU A 246 -4.54 -0.46 3.17
C LEU A 246 -3.76 0.72 3.80
N ALA A 247 -3.81 0.85 5.13
CA ALA A 247 -3.06 1.90 5.83
C ALA A 247 -1.55 1.60 5.83
N TYR A 248 -1.17 0.33 6.03
CA TYR A 248 0.20 -0.17 5.94
C TYR A 248 0.78 0.07 4.54
N LEU A 249 -0.01 -0.18 3.50
CA LEU A 249 0.36 0.10 2.10
C LEU A 249 0.32 1.59 1.72
N GLY A 250 -0.15 2.47 2.62
CA GLY A 250 -0.26 3.90 2.36
C GLY A 250 -1.36 4.30 1.37
N PHE A 251 -2.34 3.41 1.15
CA PHE A 251 -3.48 3.62 0.26
C PHE A 251 -4.62 4.40 0.89
N THR A 252 -4.68 4.48 2.21
CA THR A 252 -5.65 5.35 2.90
C THR A 252 -5.15 6.79 2.96
N ASN A 253 -6.09 7.74 2.95
CA ASN A 253 -5.81 9.16 3.19
C ASN A 253 -5.89 9.54 4.68
N TYR A 254 -5.96 8.55 5.57
CA TYR A 254 -6.13 8.74 7.00
C TYR A 254 -4.86 8.25 7.68
N ALA A 255 -4.19 9.16 8.38
CA ALA A 255 -3.00 8.81 9.14
C ALA A 255 -3.37 7.87 10.32
N PRO A 256 -2.58 6.82 10.61
CA PRO A 256 -2.69 6.10 11.89
C PRO A 256 -2.69 7.08 13.07
N GLY A 257 -3.51 6.79 14.08
CA GLY A 257 -3.78 7.70 15.21
C GLY A 257 -4.89 8.72 14.96
N THR A 258 -5.36 8.92 13.71
CA THR A 258 -6.55 9.73 13.39
C THR A 258 -7.83 8.89 13.38
N LEU A 259 -8.98 9.50 13.05
CA LEU A 259 -10.27 8.80 12.98
C LEU A 259 -10.53 8.26 11.57
N PHE A 260 -10.77 6.95 11.45
CA PHE A 260 -11.16 6.29 10.22
C PHE A 260 -12.65 6.42 9.89
N ASN A 261 -13.52 6.70 10.86
CA ASN A 261 -14.97 6.83 10.73
C ASN A 261 -15.61 5.68 9.91
N PRO A 262 -15.52 4.42 10.38
CA PRO A 262 -15.82 3.23 9.58
C PRO A 262 -17.23 3.18 8.99
N GLU A 263 -18.23 3.69 9.70
CA GLU A 263 -19.64 3.64 9.29
C GLU A 263 -20.05 4.81 8.37
N LYS A 264 -19.22 5.86 8.27
CA LYS A 264 -19.51 6.99 7.38
C LYS A 264 -19.45 6.51 5.92
N TYR A 265 -20.37 6.98 5.09
CA TYR A 265 -20.32 6.66 3.66
C TYR A 265 -19.09 7.26 2.99
N VAL A 266 -18.46 6.46 2.13
CA VAL A 266 -17.33 6.92 1.33
C VAL A 266 -17.82 7.91 0.28
N THR A 267 -17.17 9.06 0.22
CA THR A 267 -17.45 10.09 -0.79
C THR A 267 -16.69 9.83 -2.09
N ARG A 268 -17.15 10.40 -3.19
CA ARG A 268 -16.47 10.30 -4.50
C ARG A 268 -15.03 10.81 -4.46
N ALA A 269 -14.74 11.87 -3.70
CA ALA A 269 -13.38 12.37 -3.52
C ALA A 269 -12.49 11.41 -2.72
N GLU A 270 -13.01 10.82 -1.64
CA GLU A 270 -12.27 9.82 -0.85
C GLU A 270 -11.97 8.57 -1.68
N ALA A 271 -12.92 8.09 -2.48
CA ALA A 271 -12.69 6.96 -3.40
C ALA A 271 -11.67 7.29 -4.50
N ALA A 272 -11.74 8.51 -5.07
CA ALA A 272 -10.76 8.98 -6.06
C ALA A 272 -9.33 9.04 -5.49
N GLU A 273 -9.19 9.51 -4.25
CA GLU A 273 -7.91 9.56 -3.55
C GLU A 273 -7.32 8.15 -3.31
N ILE A 274 -8.14 7.22 -2.82
CA ILE A 274 -7.68 5.85 -2.58
C ILE A 274 -7.30 5.18 -3.91
N ALA A 275 -8.13 5.31 -4.95
CA ALA A 275 -7.83 4.78 -6.28
C ALA A 275 -6.55 5.39 -6.88
N TYR A 276 -6.34 6.69 -6.70
CA TYR A 276 -5.11 7.38 -7.10
C TYR A 276 -3.89 6.77 -6.40
N ARG A 277 -3.94 6.57 -5.07
CA ARG A 277 -2.84 5.95 -4.30
C ARG A 277 -2.56 4.51 -4.68
N MET A 278 -3.61 3.76 -5.03
CA MET A 278 -3.48 2.35 -5.41
C MET A 278 -2.90 2.17 -6.82
N THR A 279 -3.04 3.17 -7.70
CA THR A 279 -2.75 2.98 -9.13
C THR A 279 -1.73 3.95 -9.72
N GLN A 280 -1.49 5.12 -9.12
CA GLN A 280 -0.74 6.22 -9.75
C GLN A 280 0.41 6.78 -8.92
N THR A 281 0.59 6.37 -7.66
CA THR A 281 1.62 6.94 -6.77
C THR A 281 2.85 6.04 -6.63
N GLU A 282 3.83 6.49 -5.85
CA GLU A 282 5.00 5.67 -5.48
C GLU A 282 4.62 4.49 -4.57
N GLN A 283 3.58 4.65 -3.74
CA GLN A 283 3.01 3.55 -2.95
C GLN A 283 2.47 2.46 -3.88
N ALA A 284 1.76 2.82 -4.95
CA ALA A 284 1.35 1.88 -5.98
C ALA A 284 2.56 1.16 -6.60
N LEU A 285 3.64 1.88 -6.93
CA LEU A 285 4.85 1.26 -7.49
C LEU A 285 5.48 0.27 -6.50
N ALA A 286 5.64 0.67 -5.23
CA ALA A 286 6.17 -0.20 -4.19
C ALA A 286 5.33 -1.47 -4.01
N PHE A 287 3.99 -1.32 -4.01
CA PHE A 287 3.07 -2.44 -3.97
C PHE A 287 3.24 -3.40 -5.16
N HIS A 288 3.26 -2.89 -6.41
CA HIS A 288 3.43 -3.73 -7.59
C HIS A 288 4.80 -4.44 -7.61
N ASN A 289 5.84 -3.78 -7.11
CA ASN A 289 7.17 -4.37 -6.98
C ASN A 289 7.17 -5.52 -5.97
N THR A 290 6.55 -5.33 -4.80
CA THR A 290 6.38 -6.41 -3.81
C THR A 290 5.57 -7.55 -4.40
N LEU A 291 4.44 -7.26 -5.05
CA LEU A 291 3.60 -8.27 -5.70
C LEU A 291 4.40 -9.08 -6.73
N PHE A 292 5.17 -8.42 -7.60
CA PHE A 292 6.00 -9.10 -8.58
C PHE A 292 7.04 -10.02 -7.91
N LYS A 293 7.71 -9.54 -6.85
CA LYS A 293 8.65 -10.38 -6.10
C LYS A 293 7.97 -11.63 -5.56
N GLN A 294 6.80 -11.47 -4.94
CA GLN A 294 6.01 -12.60 -4.42
C GLN A 294 5.59 -13.59 -5.52
N GLN A 295 5.21 -13.09 -6.70
CA GLN A 295 4.87 -13.94 -7.84
C GLN A 295 6.08 -14.73 -8.37
N VAL A 296 7.23 -14.07 -8.54
CA VAL A 296 8.48 -14.72 -8.99
C VAL A 296 8.94 -15.75 -7.96
N GLU A 297 8.92 -15.41 -6.67
CA GLU A 297 9.25 -16.34 -5.59
C GLU A 297 8.32 -17.56 -5.56
N SER A 298 7.00 -17.33 -5.64
CA SER A 298 6.01 -18.41 -5.59
C SER A 298 6.17 -19.37 -6.77
N LYS A 299 6.29 -18.85 -8.00
CA LYS A 299 6.54 -19.67 -9.19
C LYS A 299 7.84 -20.46 -9.08
N THR A 300 8.92 -19.80 -8.66
CA THR A 300 10.24 -20.42 -8.47
C THR A 300 10.16 -21.55 -7.44
N ALA A 301 9.53 -21.30 -6.29
CA ALA A 301 9.35 -22.29 -5.23
C ALA A 301 8.55 -23.51 -5.71
N THR A 302 7.46 -23.30 -6.45
CA THR A 302 6.66 -24.40 -7.03
C THR A 302 7.48 -25.25 -8.00
N ILE A 303 8.29 -24.64 -8.87
CA ILE A 303 9.12 -25.38 -9.82
C ILE A 303 10.20 -26.18 -9.08
N ILE A 304 10.89 -25.56 -8.11
CA ILE A 304 11.93 -26.24 -7.33
C ILE A 304 11.33 -27.38 -6.49
N ASP A 305 10.19 -27.17 -5.82
CA ASP A 305 9.51 -28.20 -5.03
C ASP A 305 9.20 -29.44 -5.87
N LYS A 306 8.62 -29.22 -7.06
CA LYS A 306 8.30 -30.29 -8.00
C LYS A 306 9.55 -30.99 -8.54
N THR A 307 10.56 -30.23 -8.95
CA THR A 307 11.79 -30.76 -9.56
C THR A 307 12.63 -31.56 -8.56
N LEU A 308 12.69 -31.12 -7.31
CA LEU A 308 13.49 -31.76 -6.27
C LEU A 308 12.69 -32.73 -5.38
N GLY A 309 11.38 -32.84 -5.61
CA GLY A 309 10.52 -33.83 -4.94
C GLY A 309 10.28 -33.53 -3.46
N TYR A 310 10.06 -32.28 -3.11
CA TYR A 310 9.84 -31.88 -1.71
C TYR A 310 8.43 -32.17 -1.18
N GLY A 311 7.45 -32.31 -2.07
CA GLY A 311 6.09 -32.74 -1.72
C GLY A 311 5.27 -31.63 -1.09
N ASN A 312 5.31 -30.42 -1.67
CA ASN A 312 4.70 -29.20 -1.17
C ASN A 312 5.23 -28.73 0.20
N ASP A 313 6.47 -29.13 0.53
CA ASP A 313 7.17 -28.67 1.72
C ASP A 313 8.46 -27.97 1.31
N PHE A 314 8.28 -26.73 0.84
CA PHE A 314 9.39 -25.93 0.34
C PHE A 314 10.42 -25.56 1.42
N THR A 315 10.12 -25.79 2.71
CA THR A 315 11.09 -25.55 3.79
C THR A 315 12.33 -26.45 3.67
N LYS A 316 12.21 -27.60 3.01
CA LYS A 316 13.32 -28.52 2.72
C LYS A 316 14.40 -27.90 1.83
N PHE A 317 14.02 -26.94 0.97
CA PHE A 317 14.97 -26.24 0.11
C PHE A 317 16.09 -25.56 0.90
N ARG A 318 15.84 -25.19 2.17
CA ARG A 318 16.83 -24.54 3.04
C ARG A 318 18.13 -25.33 3.20
N GLN A 319 18.08 -26.65 3.02
CA GLN A 319 19.24 -27.53 3.12
C GLN A 319 19.97 -27.71 1.79
N ASP A 320 19.29 -27.48 0.67
CA ASP A 320 19.82 -27.73 -0.66
C ASP A 320 20.35 -26.46 -1.35
N GLY A 321 19.84 -25.29 -0.96
CA GLY A 321 20.17 -24.02 -1.58
C GLY A 321 19.76 -22.81 -0.75
N ALA A 322 19.83 -21.64 -1.37
CA ALA A 322 19.44 -20.34 -0.82
C ALA A 322 18.66 -19.53 -1.86
N LEU A 323 17.67 -18.78 -1.39
CA LEU A 323 16.87 -17.85 -2.19
C LEU A 323 17.04 -16.43 -1.65
N PHE A 324 17.45 -15.51 -2.51
CA PHE A 324 17.64 -14.10 -2.11
C PHE A 324 17.48 -13.17 -3.30
N TRP A 325 17.04 -11.94 -3.04
CA TRP A 325 17.00 -10.89 -4.06
C TRP A 325 18.32 -10.11 -4.08
N ASP A 326 18.87 -9.90 -5.27
CA ASP A 326 20.00 -8.99 -5.49
C ASP A 326 19.87 -8.32 -6.86
N GLY A 327 20.11 -7.00 -6.92
CA GLY A 327 20.06 -6.24 -8.17
C GLY A 327 18.76 -6.41 -8.97
N GLY A 328 17.61 -6.53 -8.30
CA GLY A 328 16.31 -6.72 -8.95
C GLY A 328 16.04 -8.13 -9.49
N LYS A 329 16.93 -9.09 -9.21
CA LYS A 329 16.77 -10.50 -9.61
C LYS A 329 16.67 -11.40 -8.38
N LEU A 330 15.83 -12.43 -8.47
CA LEU A 330 15.79 -13.53 -7.53
C LEU A 330 16.93 -14.49 -7.88
N HIS A 331 17.77 -14.81 -6.91
CA HIS A 331 18.82 -15.80 -7.04
C HIS A 331 18.38 -17.10 -6.36
N ALA A 332 18.22 -18.16 -7.14
CA ALA A 332 18.07 -19.53 -6.67
C ALA A 332 19.42 -20.24 -6.75
N SER A 333 20.18 -20.17 -5.66
CA SER A 333 21.51 -20.75 -5.56
C SER A 333 21.43 -22.14 -4.93
N LEU A 334 21.95 -23.17 -5.60
CA LEU A 334 21.94 -24.55 -5.10
C LEU A 334 23.37 -25.04 -4.83
N THR A 335 23.54 -25.78 -3.76
CA THR A 335 24.88 -26.30 -3.35
C THR A 335 25.33 -27.49 -4.18
N ASP A 336 24.38 -28.29 -4.67
CA ASP A 336 24.64 -29.42 -5.56
C ASP A 336 24.45 -29.03 -7.03
N LYS A 337 25.48 -29.29 -7.86
CA LYS A 337 25.48 -28.94 -9.27
C LYS A 337 24.37 -29.65 -10.07
N LYS A 338 24.09 -30.93 -9.78
CA LYS A 338 23.06 -31.68 -10.53
C LYS A 338 21.68 -31.13 -10.23
N LYS A 339 21.40 -30.79 -8.96
CA LYS A 339 20.16 -30.11 -8.57
C LYS A 339 20.04 -28.74 -9.23
N ALA A 340 21.12 -27.95 -9.25
CA ALA A 340 21.16 -26.65 -9.91
C ALA A 340 20.82 -26.77 -11.41
N ASP A 341 21.50 -27.68 -12.11
CA ASP A 341 21.30 -27.91 -13.55
C ASP A 341 19.87 -28.41 -13.84
N ALA A 342 19.31 -29.29 -12.99
CA ALA A 342 17.93 -29.78 -13.11
C ALA A 342 16.89 -28.66 -12.90
N VAL A 343 17.09 -27.81 -11.91
CA VAL A 343 16.22 -26.65 -11.63
C VAL A 343 16.30 -25.63 -12.77
N ALA A 344 17.51 -25.31 -13.26
CA ALA A 344 17.70 -24.42 -14.40
C ALA A 344 17.00 -24.95 -15.66
N HIS A 345 17.08 -26.26 -15.92
CA HIS A 345 16.38 -26.89 -17.02
C HIS A 345 14.86 -26.77 -16.85
N ALA A 346 14.31 -27.13 -15.70
CA ALA A 346 12.87 -27.05 -15.43
C ALA A 346 12.32 -25.63 -15.55
N ILE A 347 13.08 -24.61 -15.13
CA ILE A 347 12.71 -23.20 -15.32
C ILE A 347 12.70 -22.83 -16.80
N SER A 348 13.70 -23.25 -17.57
CA SER A 348 13.76 -22.98 -19.01
C SER A 348 12.60 -23.59 -19.80
N GLU A 349 12.09 -24.75 -19.36
CA GLU A 349 10.94 -25.42 -19.97
C GLU A 349 9.62 -24.68 -19.76
N THR A 350 9.53 -23.82 -18.73
CA THR A 350 8.30 -23.05 -18.48
C THR A 350 8.05 -21.94 -19.50
N GLN A 351 9.11 -21.43 -20.14
CA GLN A 351 9.06 -20.26 -21.03
C GLN A 351 8.31 -19.06 -20.39
N ASP A 352 8.41 -18.90 -19.07
CA ASP A 352 7.74 -17.83 -18.34
C ASP A 352 8.57 -16.53 -18.43
N PRO A 353 8.05 -15.46 -19.07
CA PRO A 353 8.82 -14.23 -19.29
C PRO A 353 9.23 -13.51 -17.99
N GLN A 354 8.46 -13.67 -16.90
CA GLN A 354 8.82 -13.08 -15.61
C GLN A 354 10.02 -13.80 -15.01
N LEU A 355 10.05 -15.14 -15.10
CA LEU A 355 11.19 -15.92 -14.61
C LEU A 355 12.43 -15.70 -15.47
N GLU A 356 12.31 -15.67 -16.80
CA GLU A 356 13.46 -15.43 -17.69
C GLU A 356 14.17 -14.09 -17.44
N SER A 357 13.41 -13.06 -17.09
CA SER A 357 13.94 -11.72 -16.84
C SER A 357 14.46 -11.54 -15.40
N ALA A 358 13.79 -12.14 -14.42
CA ALA A 358 14.02 -11.86 -13.00
C ALA A 358 14.63 -13.00 -12.19
N LEU A 359 14.84 -14.20 -12.74
CA LEU A 359 15.41 -15.33 -12.00
C LEU A 359 16.81 -15.69 -12.50
N VAL A 360 17.72 -15.93 -11.55
CA VAL A 360 19.06 -16.47 -11.79
C VAL A 360 19.18 -17.78 -11.01
N VAL A 361 19.43 -18.87 -11.72
CA VAL A 361 19.80 -20.15 -11.10
C VAL A 361 21.31 -20.30 -11.14
N SER A 362 21.92 -20.58 -10.00
CA SER A 362 23.37 -20.72 -9.90
C SER A 362 23.78 -21.87 -8.99
N GLN A 363 25.03 -22.30 -9.11
CA GLN A 363 25.66 -23.15 -8.13
C GLN A 363 26.35 -22.27 -7.07
N GLY A 364 26.01 -22.48 -5.80
CA GLY A 364 26.62 -21.79 -4.66
C GLY A 364 27.37 -22.74 -3.72
N LYS A 365 27.94 -22.17 -2.65
CA LYS A 365 28.70 -22.95 -1.64
C LYS A 365 27.96 -23.11 -0.31
N LEU A 366 27.11 -22.14 0.05
CA LEU A 366 26.34 -22.15 1.29
C LEU A 366 24.86 -22.31 0.99
N ASN A 367 24.17 -23.07 1.84
CA ASN A 367 22.71 -23.15 1.82
C ASN A 367 22.09 -22.12 2.76
N GLN A 368 20.77 -21.97 2.67
CA GLN A 368 19.98 -21.03 3.45
C GLN A 368 20.17 -21.23 4.97
N ALA A 369 20.16 -22.49 5.44
CA ALA A 369 20.33 -22.78 6.86
C ALA A 369 21.68 -22.28 7.40
N GLN A 370 22.76 -22.49 6.64
CA GLN A 370 24.10 -22.01 6.99
C GLN A 370 24.17 -20.48 6.96
N LEU A 371 23.57 -19.83 5.97
CA LEU A 371 23.53 -18.38 5.88
C LEU A 371 22.78 -17.74 7.06
N GLU A 372 21.65 -18.34 7.48
CA GLU A 372 20.88 -17.87 8.63
C GLU A 372 21.62 -18.07 9.96
N ASP A 373 22.32 -19.19 10.12
CA ASP A 373 23.17 -19.42 11.29
C ASP A 373 24.31 -18.40 11.34
N TYR A 374 24.98 -18.13 10.19
CA TYR A 374 25.98 -17.07 10.10
C TYR A 374 25.40 -15.69 10.41
N GLN A 375 24.22 -15.36 9.87
CA GLN A 375 23.56 -14.09 10.13
C GLN A 375 23.30 -13.90 11.62
N SER A 376 22.71 -14.89 12.30
CA SER A 376 22.43 -14.79 13.74
C SER A 376 23.70 -14.54 14.54
N ASP A 377 24.72 -15.37 14.31
CA ASP A 377 26.00 -15.29 15.02
C ASP A 377 26.76 -14.00 14.75
N ALA A 378 26.63 -13.46 13.53
CA ALA A 378 27.30 -12.25 13.10
C ALA A 378 26.60 -11.00 13.66
N LEU A 379 25.27 -10.98 13.71
CA LEU A 379 24.49 -9.93 14.36
C LEU A 379 24.89 -9.77 15.83
N ASP A 380 24.99 -10.89 16.56
CA ASP A 380 25.38 -10.87 17.97
C ASP A 380 26.81 -10.37 18.15
N LEU A 381 27.75 -10.81 17.31
CA LEU A 381 29.13 -10.34 17.35
C LEU A 381 29.23 -8.85 17.00
N TYR A 382 28.50 -8.38 15.99
CA TYR A 382 28.49 -6.99 15.58
C TYR A 382 27.98 -6.10 16.71
N LYS A 383 26.80 -6.42 17.29
CA LYS A 383 26.24 -5.66 18.42
C LYS A 383 27.19 -5.59 19.62
N ALA A 384 27.92 -6.67 19.90
CA ALA A 384 28.91 -6.70 20.98
C ALA A 384 30.15 -5.83 20.70
N LYS A 385 30.53 -5.65 19.44
CA LYS A 385 31.71 -4.87 19.03
C LYS A 385 31.40 -3.41 18.71
N GLU A 386 30.23 -3.16 18.14
CA GLU A 386 29.76 -1.86 17.65
C GLU A 386 28.37 -1.57 18.26
N PRO A 387 28.25 -1.36 19.58
CA PRO A 387 26.95 -1.21 20.25
C PRO A 387 26.14 0.02 19.82
N LYS A 388 26.80 0.98 19.15
CA LYS A 388 26.18 2.19 18.57
C LYS A 388 26.06 2.13 17.05
N GLY A 389 26.61 1.10 16.41
CA GLY A 389 26.57 0.93 14.97
C GLY A 389 25.26 0.32 14.51
N ASN A 390 24.83 0.68 13.32
CA ASN A 390 23.65 0.14 12.67
C ASN A 390 24.06 -0.67 11.45
N ILE A 391 23.45 -1.85 11.33
CA ILE A 391 23.57 -2.65 10.12
C ILE A 391 22.63 -2.06 9.08
N ILE A 392 23.18 -1.75 7.92
CA ILE A 392 22.48 -1.17 6.79
C ILE A 392 21.87 -2.29 5.96
N SER A 393 22.66 -3.32 5.64
CA SER A 393 22.21 -4.49 4.89
C SER A 393 22.99 -5.73 5.26
N ILE A 394 22.39 -6.87 4.98
CA ILE A 394 23.00 -8.20 5.09
C ILE A 394 22.66 -8.89 3.77
N ARG A 395 23.58 -9.53 3.07
CA ARG A 395 23.23 -10.30 1.87
C ARG A 395 24.25 -11.37 1.54
N PRO A 396 23.87 -12.47 0.90
CA PRO A 396 24.84 -13.35 0.25
C PRO A 396 25.61 -12.57 -0.84
N ASN A 397 26.85 -12.97 -1.10
CA ASN A 397 27.56 -12.54 -2.30
C ASN A 397 27.09 -13.33 -3.55
N ASP A 398 27.50 -12.90 -4.74
CA ASP A 398 27.03 -13.42 -6.03
C ASP A 398 27.17 -14.95 -6.18
N ASP A 399 28.25 -15.54 -5.66
CA ASP A 399 28.50 -16.99 -5.70
C ASP A 399 27.96 -17.74 -4.47
N THR A 400 27.22 -17.05 -3.60
CA THR A 400 26.63 -17.60 -2.37
C THR A 400 27.66 -18.36 -1.52
N SER A 401 28.89 -17.84 -1.43
CA SER A 401 29.94 -18.42 -0.60
C SER A 401 30.21 -17.66 0.69
N ALA A 402 29.67 -16.45 0.81
CA ALA A 402 29.80 -15.63 2.01
C ALA A 402 28.56 -14.76 2.22
N LEU A 403 28.34 -14.39 3.49
CA LEU A 403 27.41 -13.36 3.88
C LEU A 403 28.17 -12.02 4.01
N ILE A 404 27.71 -10.99 3.30
CA ILE A 404 28.21 -9.63 3.38
C ILE A 404 27.30 -8.83 4.30
N ILE A 405 27.87 -8.19 5.31
CA ILE A 405 27.18 -7.31 6.26
C ILE A 405 27.72 -5.90 6.05
N THR A 406 26.88 -5.02 5.52
CA THR A 406 27.20 -3.61 5.37
C THR A 406 26.66 -2.86 6.59
N ALA A 407 27.51 -2.07 7.25
CA ALA A 407 27.14 -1.33 8.44
C ALA A 407 27.71 0.09 8.42
N ASP A 408 27.03 1.03 9.09
CA ASP A 408 27.42 2.45 9.12
C ASP A 408 28.77 2.71 9.82
N SER A 409 29.17 1.78 10.70
CA SER A 409 30.42 1.81 11.46
C SER A 409 31.05 0.43 11.47
N VAL A 410 32.33 0.34 11.08
CA VAL A 410 33.12 -0.88 11.15
C VAL A 410 34.55 -0.57 11.55
N GLN A 411 34.90 -0.81 12.81
CA GLN A 411 36.27 -0.64 13.31
C GLN A 411 37.18 -1.80 12.88
N LYS A 412 38.49 -1.53 12.84
CA LYS A 412 39.51 -2.54 12.47
C LYS A 412 39.44 -3.80 13.35
N ASP A 413 39.15 -3.64 14.64
CA ASP A 413 39.06 -4.78 15.56
C ASP A 413 37.77 -5.59 15.37
N THR A 414 36.69 -4.96 14.90
CA THR A 414 35.47 -5.62 14.45
C THR A 414 35.77 -6.52 13.25
N VAL A 415 36.46 -6.00 12.22
CA VAL A 415 36.88 -6.80 11.05
C VAL A 415 37.76 -7.99 11.46
N LYS A 416 38.73 -7.78 12.37
CA LYS A 416 39.57 -8.88 12.89
C LYS A 416 38.75 -9.93 13.64
N ALA A 417 37.80 -9.52 14.48
CA ALA A 417 36.94 -10.42 15.22
C ALA A 417 36.06 -11.27 14.28
N PHE A 418 35.51 -10.65 13.23
CA PHE A 418 34.75 -11.33 12.18
C PHE A 418 35.62 -12.35 11.44
N LYS A 419 36.80 -11.95 10.95
CA LYS A 419 37.72 -12.86 10.27
C LYS A 419 38.16 -14.03 11.16
N LYS A 420 38.32 -13.79 12.47
CA LYS A 420 38.65 -14.85 13.45
C LYS A 420 37.50 -15.84 13.63
N LYS A 421 36.26 -15.37 13.76
CA LYS A 421 35.09 -16.22 14.02
C LYS A 421 34.58 -16.93 12.76
N PHE A 422 34.46 -16.20 11.66
CA PHE A 422 33.77 -16.65 10.43
C PHE A 422 34.71 -16.95 9.25
N LYS A 423 36.00 -16.68 9.38
CA LYS A 423 36.97 -16.77 8.27
C LYS A 423 36.52 -15.91 7.09
N ASN A 424 36.21 -16.53 5.95
CA ASN A 424 35.75 -15.85 4.73
C ASN A 424 34.23 -15.99 4.51
N ASN A 425 33.51 -16.69 5.39
CA ASN A 425 32.09 -16.97 5.19
C ASN A 425 31.19 -15.82 5.65
N VAL A 426 31.73 -14.87 6.43
CA VAL A 426 31.07 -13.61 6.76
C VAL A 426 32.06 -12.47 6.64
N VAL A 427 31.68 -11.45 5.88
CA VAL A 427 32.44 -10.22 5.68
C VAL A 427 31.64 -9.07 6.25
N VAL A 428 32.28 -8.19 7.01
CA VAL A 428 31.69 -6.94 7.50
C VAL A 428 32.40 -5.77 6.85
N GLU A 429 31.64 -4.84 6.29
CA GLU A 429 32.17 -3.72 5.51
C GLU A 429 31.39 -2.42 5.72
N LEU A 430 32.05 -1.30 5.45
CA LEU A 430 31.38 0.00 5.34
C LEU A 430 30.66 0.09 3.98
N PRO A 431 29.67 0.98 3.84
CA PRO A 431 29.07 1.28 2.55
C PRO A 431 30.18 1.70 1.58
N GLN A 432 30.26 1.03 0.44
CA GLN A 432 31.09 1.50 -0.64
C GLN A 432 30.46 2.77 -1.21
N PRO A 433 31.23 3.84 -1.50
CA PRO A 433 30.70 5.03 -2.14
C PRO A 433 30.03 4.61 -3.44
N GLU A 434 28.71 4.77 -3.50
CA GLU A 434 27.91 4.24 -4.58
C GLU A 434 28.33 4.90 -5.92
N THR A 435 28.83 4.11 -6.87
CA THR A 435 28.19 4.18 -8.19
C THR A 435 26.80 3.62 -7.97
N VAL A 436 25.85 4.50 -7.69
CA VAL A 436 24.45 4.17 -7.38
C VAL A 436 23.91 3.39 -8.56
N LYS A 437 24.04 2.07 -8.57
CA LYS A 437 22.95 1.25 -9.07
C LYS A 437 21.96 1.33 -7.92
N ALA A 438 21.17 2.41 -7.90
CA ALA A 438 19.87 2.40 -7.24
C ALA A 438 19.33 1.02 -7.56
N ASP A 439 19.05 0.21 -6.52
CA ASP A 439 18.53 -1.16 -6.61
C ASP A 439 17.93 -1.29 -7.98
N ALA A 440 18.50 -2.07 -8.90
CA ALA A 440 18.07 -2.06 -10.30
C ALA A 440 16.59 -2.40 -10.27
N ALA A 441 15.78 -1.35 -10.19
CA ALA A 441 14.54 -1.49 -9.46
C ALA A 441 13.68 -2.16 -10.48
N ILE A 442 13.07 -3.27 -10.09
CA ILE A 442 11.91 -3.73 -10.80
C ILE A 442 11.02 -2.48 -10.89
N GLN A 443 10.93 -1.89 -12.07
CA GLN A 443 10.10 -0.74 -12.34
C GLN A 443 8.96 -1.33 -13.14
N PHE A 444 7.92 -1.76 -12.41
CA PHE A 444 6.68 -2.08 -13.09
C PHE A 444 6.18 -0.81 -13.77
N PRO A 445 5.83 -0.86 -15.07
CA PRO A 445 5.12 0.23 -15.68
C PRO A 445 3.81 0.36 -14.90
N LEU A 446 3.69 1.44 -14.12
CA LEU A 446 2.39 1.85 -13.64
C LEU A 446 1.50 2.10 -14.86
N PRO A 447 0.16 1.98 -14.73
CA PRO A 447 -0.74 2.54 -15.72
C PRO A 447 -0.25 3.95 -16.05
N PRO A 448 -0.23 4.35 -17.34
CA PRO A 448 0.50 5.52 -17.80
C PRO A 448 0.28 6.72 -16.87
N ARG A 449 1.32 7.07 -16.10
CA ARG A 449 1.28 8.22 -15.21
C ARG A 449 1.02 9.44 -16.08
N VAL A 450 -0.02 10.19 -15.77
CA VAL A 450 -0.20 11.51 -16.37
C VAL A 450 0.87 12.42 -15.75
N ASN A 451 2.03 12.52 -16.38
CA ASN A 451 3.10 13.43 -15.96
C ASN A 451 2.62 14.88 -16.08
N TYR A 452 2.49 15.57 -14.95
CA TYR A 452 2.19 17.00 -14.90
C TYR A 452 3.45 17.89 -14.89
N TYR A 453 4.65 17.30 -14.85
CA TYR A 453 5.92 18.01 -14.75
C TYR A 453 7.00 17.49 -15.72
N ASP A 454 6.64 17.15 -16.95
CA ASP A 454 7.69 17.07 -17.98
C ASP A 454 7.95 18.49 -18.52
N THR A 455 9.03 19.08 -18.01
CA THR A 455 9.65 20.30 -18.55
C THR A 455 10.94 19.94 -19.27
N THR A 456 10.91 18.90 -20.11
CA THR A 456 12.00 18.64 -21.04
C THR A 456 11.49 18.45 -22.47
N ASN A 457 11.82 19.47 -23.28
CA ASN A 457 11.73 19.58 -24.73
C ASN A 457 11.79 18.26 -25.53
N LYS A 458 10.89 18.14 -26.52
CA LYS A 458 11.27 18.14 -27.93
C LYS A 458 10.13 18.59 -28.83
#